data_AF-A0A225UAU4-F1
#
_entry.id   AF-A0A225UAU4-F1
#
_cell.length_a   1.000
_cell.length_b   1.000
_cell.length_c   1.000
_cell.angle_alpha   90.00
_cell.angle_beta   90.00
_cell.angle_gamma   90.00
#
_symmetry.space_group_name_H-M   'P 1'
#
loop_
_entity.id
_entity.type
_entity.pdbx_description
1 polymer ?
#
loop_
_entity_poly.entity_id
_entity_poly.type
_entity_poly.pdbx_seq_one_letter_code
_entity_poly.pdbx_strand_id
1 'polypeptide(L)'
;SFGVVLSEIDVHTLPYSKRKNRDSNGKLLPDALILQQVAMGKLQVDFSETTPESLVELGKLCVSVDPNLRPTAAEAMYRLQIALTHEID
;
A
#
# COMPACT_ATOMS: atom_id res chain seq x y z
N SER A 1 -6.83 -1.86 -5.08
CA SER A 1 -5.93 -1.87 -6.24
C SER A 1 -5.08 -0.62 -6.32
N PHE A 2 -5.67 0.58 -6.41
CA PHE A 2 -4.91 1.82 -6.57
C PHE A 2 -3.80 2.03 -5.52
N GLY A 3 -4.07 1.79 -4.23
CA GLY A 3 -3.05 1.91 -3.18
C GLY A 3 -1.90 0.91 -3.29
N VAL A 4 -2.10 -0.25 -3.93
CA VAL A 4 -1.01 -1.20 -4.25
C VAL A 4 -0.11 -0.62 -5.34
N VAL A 5 -0.70 -0.03 -6.38
CA VAL A 5 0.04 0.63 -7.47
C VAL A 5 0.83 1.83 -6.95
N LEU A 6 0.24 2.66 -6.07
CA LEU A 6 0.96 3.78 -5.44
C LEU A 6 2.18 3.30 -4.67
N SER A 7 2.04 2.22 -3.90
CA SER A 7 3.17 1.59 -3.19
C SER A 7 4.23 1.07 -4.15
N GLU A 8 3.84 0.37 -5.22
CA GLU A 8 4.77 -0.16 -6.22
C GLU A 8 5.57 0.95 -6.93
N ILE A 9 4.91 2.07 -7.26
CA ILE A 9 5.56 3.25 -7.86
C ILE A 9 6.61 3.83 -6.89
N ASP A 10 6.28 3.93 -5.62
CA ASP A 10 7.16 4.54 -4.61
C ASP A 10 8.36 3.65 -4.25
N VAL A 11 8.15 2.36 -3.97
CA VAL A 11 9.24 1.47 -3.53
C VAL A 11 9.94 0.74 -4.68
N HIS A 12 9.43 0.85 -5.92
CA HIS A 12 9.96 0.18 -7.11
C HIS A 12 10.15 -1.35 -6.94
N THR A 13 9.26 -1.99 -6.18
CA THR A 13 9.28 -3.44 -5.98
C THR A 13 7.91 -4.04 -6.18
N LEU A 14 7.87 -5.31 -6.58
CA LEU A 14 6.62 -6.04 -6.72
C LEU A 14 5.77 -5.98 -5.44
N PRO A 15 4.44 -5.88 -5.56
CA PRO A 15 3.53 -5.91 -4.43
C PRO A 15 3.86 -7.06 -3.49
N TYR A 16 4.00 -6.77 -2.20
CA TYR A 16 4.21 -7.81 -1.19
C TYR A 16 5.42 -8.71 -1.50
N SER A 17 6.55 -8.14 -1.93
CA SER A 17 7.80 -8.90 -2.16
C SER A 17 8.82 -8.80 -1.02
N LYS A 18 8.58 -7.95 -0.01
CA LYS A 18 9.52 -7.69 1.10
C LYS A 18 9.66 -8.87 2.08
N ARG A 19 10.73 -8.85 2.88
CA ARG A 19 11.14 -9.93 3.83
C ARG A 19 10.05 -10.39 4.81
N LYS A 20 9.02 -9.57 5.07
CA LYS A 20 7.86 -9.97 5.90
C LYS A 20 7.08 -11.15 5.31
N ASN A 21 7.31 -11.48 4.04
CA ASN A 21 6.68 -12.59 3.32
C ASN A 21 7.58 -13.81 3.27
N ARG A 22 8.44 -13.96 4.28
CA ARG A 22 9.25 -15.15 4.50
C ARG A 22 8.88 -15.76 5.84
N ASP A 23 8.86 -17.09 5.89
CA ASP A 23 8.69 -17.82 7.15
C ASP A 23 9.91 -17.64 8.06
N SER A 24 9.86 -18.22 9.26
CA SER A 24 10.96 -18.20 10.23
C SER A 24 12.28 -18.78 9.68
N ASN A 25 12.24 -19.52 8.57
CA ASN A 25 13.39 -20.12 7.90
C ASN A 25 13.85 -19.30 6.68
N GLY A 26 13.24 -18.13 6.42
CA GLY A 26 13.59 -17.26 5.31
C GLY A 26 13.02 -17.70 3.95
N LYS A 27 12.13 -18.69 3.91
CA LYS A 27 11.48 -19.16 2.68
C LYS A 27 10.27 -18.29 2.35
N LEU A 28 10.11 -17.92 1.08
CA LEU A 28 8.94 -17.19 0.61
C LEU A 28 7.65 -17.95 0.96
N LEU A 29 6.67 -17.21 1.51
CA LEU A 29 5.34 -17.74 1.75
C LEU A 29 4.68 -18.09 0.40
N PRO A 30 3.88 -19.17 0.34
CA PRO A 30 3.07 -19.46 -0.84
C PRO A 30 2.10 -18.30 -1.13
N ASP A 31 1.82 -18.02 -2.41
CA ASP A 31 0.95 -16.92 -2.83
C ASP A 31 -0.42 -16.95 -2.16
N ALA A 32 -1.01 -18.14 -1.99
CA ALA A 32 -2.29 -18.30 -1.29
C ALA A 32 -2.24 -17.78 0.17
N LEU A 33 -1.12 -17.98 0.85
CA LEU A 33 -0.92 -17.48 2.21
C LEU A 33 -0.69 -15.97 2.20
N ILE A 34 0.06 -15.43 1.23
CA ILE A 34 0.22 -13.98 1.06
C ILE A 34 -1.15 -13.32 0.87
N LEU A 35 -1.96 -13.83 -0.05
CA LEU A 35 -3.32 -13.34 -0.30
C LEU A 35 -4.20 -13.41 0.95
N GLN A 36 -4.10 -14.50 1.73
CA GLN A 36 -4.79 -14.62 3.00
C GLN A 36 -4.35 -13.54 4.01
N GLN A 37 -3.04 -13.31 4.16
CA GLN A 37 -2.53 -12.28 5.07
C GLN A 37 -2.96 -10.87 4.64
N VAL A 38 -3.02 -10.59 3.34
CA VAL A 38 -3.54 -9.33 2.79
C VAL A 38 -5.03 -9.18 3.09
N ALA A 39 -5.83 -10.21 2.82
CA ALA A 39 -7.27 -10.18 3.11
C ALA A 39 -7.58 -10.00 4.61
N MET A 40 -6.69 -10.49 5.49
CA MET A 40 -6.78 -10.31 6.94
C MET A 40 -6.18 -8.98 7.44
N GLY A 41 -5.57 -8.17 6.57
CA GLY A 41 -4.89 -6.93 6.95
C GLY A 41 -3.59 -7.12 7.73
N LYS A 42 -3.10 -8.36 7.86
CA LYS A 42 -1.83 -8.69 8.51
C LYS A 42 -0.62 -8.34 7.65
N LEU A 43 -0.82 -8.32 6.34
CA LEU A 43 0.16 -7.86 5.37
C LEU A 43 -0.40 -6.62 4.66
N GLN A 44 0.32 -5.52 4.73
CA GLN A 44 -0.06 -4.24 4.14
C GLN A 44 0.97 -3.80 3.11
N VAL A 45 0.57 -2.84 2.28
CA VAL A 45 1.49 -2.14 1.37
C VAL A 45 2.54 -1.38 2.18
N ASP A 46 3.72 -1.20 1.60
CA ASP A 46 4.80 -0.45 2.21
C ASP A 46 5.14 0.77 1.36
N PHE A 47 5.57 1.84 2.02
CA PHE A 47 6.08 3.05 1.38
C PHE A 47 7.52 3.32 1.87
N SER A 48 8.27 4.12 1.11
CA SER A 48 9.60 4.58 1.44
C SER A 48 9.53 5.63 2.55
N GLU A 49 10.64 5.82 3.27
CA GLU A 49 10.70 6.84 4.33
C GLU A 49 10.67 8.26 3.76
N THR A 50 10.92 8.42 2.47
CA THR A 50 10.90 9.69 1.75
C THR A 50 9.53 10.03 1.16
N THR A 51 8.57 9.12 1.19
CA THR A 51 7.21 9.38 0.69
C THR A 51 6.50 10.38 1.62
N PRO A 52 5.87 11.44 1.08
CA PRO A 52 5.00 12.32 1.86
C PRO A 52 3.92 11.54 2.62
N GLU A 53 3.68 11.92 3.87
CA GLU A 53 2.76 11.21 4.77
C GLU A 53 1.33 11.14 4.20
N SER A 54 0.89 12.19 3.51
CA SER A 54 -0.40 12.26 2.84
C SER A 54 -0.59 11.17 1.77
N LEU A 55 0.47 10.85 1.01
CA LEU A 55 0.47 9.78 0.01
C LEU A 55 0.50 8.40 0.67
N VAL A 56 1.23 8.25 1.78
CA VAL A 56 1.23 7.01 2.57
C VAL A 56 -0.17 6.74 3.14
N GLU A 57 -0.83 7.76 3.69
CA GLU A 57 -2.19 7.67 4.21
C GLU A 57 -3.18 7.29 3.09
N LEU A 58 -3.14 8.01 1.96
CA LEU A 58 -3.99 7.71 0.80
C LEU A 58 -3.81 6.26 0.34
N GLY A 59 -2.55 5.81 0.19
CA GLY A 59 -2.21 4.45 -0.18
C GLY A 59 -2.81 3.40 0.76
N LYS A 60 -2.68 3.62 2.08
CA LYS A 60 -3.23 2.75 3.12
C LYS A 60 -4.76 2.72 3.11
N LEU A 61 -5.43 3.87 2.99
CA LEU A 61 -6.89 3.93 2.89
C LEU A 61 -7.41 3.16 1.66
N CYS A 62 -6.73 3.29 0.51
CA CYS A 62 -7.09 2.57 -0.71
C CYS A 62 -6.96 1.04 -0.61
N VAL A 63 -6.27 0.51 0.40
CA VAL A 63 -6.13 -0.94 0.64
C VAL A 63 -6.71 -1.38 1.99
N SER A 64 -7.50 -0.53 2.66
CA SER A 64 -8.13 -0.85 3.94
C SER A 64 -8.92 -2.17 3.87
N VAL A 65 -8.85 -2.99 4.92
CA VAL A 65 -9.71 -4.17 5.05
C VAL A 65 -11.17 -3.76 5.20
N ASP A 66 -11.45 -2.68 5.92
CA ASP A 66 -12.78 -2.09 6.01
C ASP A 66 -13.09 -1.34 4.69
N PRO A 67 -14.08 -1.79 3.90
CA PRO A 67 -14.43 -1.13 2.64
C PRO A 67 -14.98 0.29 2.84
N ASN A 68 -15.54 0.63 4.01
CA ASN A 68 -16.10 1.96 4.27
C ASN A 68 -15.01 3.02 4.47
N LEU A 69 -13.78 2.61 4.77
CA LEU A 69 -12.63 3.50 4.86
C LEU A 69 -11.95 3.74 3.51
N ARG A 70 -12.32 2.98 2.46
CA ARG A 70 -11.71 3.13 1.14
C ARG A 70 -12.33 4.34 0.45
N PRO A 71 -11.51 5.29 -0.04
CA PRO A 71 -12.03 6.43 -0.76
C PRO A 71 -12.63 5.98 -2.09
N THR A 72 -13.63 6.73 -2.54
CA THR A 72 -14.05 6.70 -3.94
C THR A 72 -12.90 7.12 -4.86
N ALA A 73 -12.99 6.80 -6.15
CA ALA A 73 -11.98 7.22 -7.11
C ALA A 73 -11.82 8.76 -7.16
N ALA A 74 -12.93 9.50 -7.03
CA ALA A 74 -12.91 10.96 -7.01
C ALA A 74 -12.20 11.52 -5.77
N GLU A 75 -12.47 10.96 -4.58
CA GLU A 75 -11.78 11.34 -3.34
C GLU A 75 -10.29 11.00 -3.38
N ALA A 76 -9.94 9.84 -3.94
CA ALA A 76 -8.54 9.44 -4.09
C ALA A 76 -7.78 10.40 -5.02
N MET A 77 -8.39 10.78 -6.14
CA MET A 77 -7.83 11.78 -7.06
C MET A 77 -7.65 13.14 -6.40
N TYR A 78 -8.67 13.59 -5.66
CA TYR A 78 -8.60 14.88 -4.95
C TYR A 78 -7.48 14.91 -3.91
N ARG A 79 -7.37 13.87 -3.08
CA ARG A 79 -6.29 13.73 -2.09
C ARG A 79 -4.91 13.67 -2.74
N LEU A 80 -4.79 12.92 -3.84
CA LEU A 80 -3.56 12.85 -4.61
C LEU A 80 -3.16 14.24 -5.13
N GLN A 81 -4.09 14.98 -5.71
CA GLN A 81 -3.80 16.31 -6.24
C GLN A 81 -3.35 17.28 -5.15
N ILE A 82 -3.96 17.25 -3.96
CA ILE A 82 -3.51 18.05 -2.81
C ILE A 82 -2.07 17.71 -2.45
N ALA A 83 -1.77 16.41 -2.26
CA ALA A 83 -0.43 15.96 -1.91
C ALA A 83 0.63 16.42 -2.93
N LEU A 84 0.34 16.26 -4.23
CA LEU A 84 1.26 16.65 -5.30
C LEU A 84 1.47 18.17 -5.43
N THR A 85 0.50 18.99 -5.00
CA THR A 85 0.56 20.45 -5.17
C THR A 85 1.07 21.19 -3.96
N HIS A 86 1.07 20.56 -2.79
CA HIS A 86 1.41 21.19 -1.51
C HIS A 86 2.62 20.55 -0.81
N GLU A 87 3.04 19.34 -1.21
CA GLU A 87 4.05 18.57 -0.46
C GLU A 87 5.21 18.03 -1.32
N ILE A 88 5.16 18.18 -2.64
CA ILE A 88 6.24 17.78 -3.55
C ILE A 88 6.84 19.03 -4.17
N ASP A 89 7.83 19.60 -3.48
CA ASP A 89 8.76 20.61 -4.00
C ASP A 89 10.10 19.96 -4.39
#